data_AF-A0A4Q3TC79-F1
#
_entry.id   AF-A0A4Q3TC79-F1
#
_cell.length_a   1.000
_cell.length_b   1.000
_cell.length_c   1.000
_cell.angle_alpha   90.00
_cell.angle_beta   90.00
_cell.angle_gamma   90.00
#
_symmetry.space_group_name_H-M   'P 1'
#
loop_
_entity.id
_entity.type
_entity.pdbx_description
1 polymer ?
#
loop_
_entity_poly.entity_id
_entity_poly.type
_entity_poly.pdbx_seq_one_letter_code
_entity_poly.pdbx_strand_id
1 'polypeptide(L)' 'AVEDVIEPYLLQQGFIQRTPRGRMACAKAYAHLGLVEPPKVPQAGDLFDGK' A
#
# COMPACT_ATOMS: atom_id res chain seq x y z
N ALA A 1 16.08 -6.72 -10.06
CA ALA A 1 15.90 -7.96 -10.83
C ALA A 1 14.66 -8.75 -10.40
N VAL A 2 14.50 -9.13 -9.13
CA VAL A 2 13.26 -9.81 -8.67
C VAL A 2 12.08 -8.84 -8.51
N GLU A 3 12.36 -7.64 -8.01
CA GLU A 3 11.36 -6.56 -7.81
C GLU A 3 10.71 -6.12 -9.12
N ASP A 4 11.49 -6.03 -10.21
CA ASP A 4 11.01 -5.58 -11.52
C ASP A 4 10.01 -6.55 -12.18
N VAL A 5 10.03 -7.81 -11.76
CA VAL A 5 9.13 -8.87 -12.27
C VAL A 5 7.91 -9.04 -11.38
N ILE A 6 8.09 -8.94 -10.05
CA ILE A 6 7.02 -9.19 -9.09
C ILE A 6 6.12 -7.96 -8.91
N GLU A 7 6.68 -6.75 -8.91
CA GLU A 7 5.90 -5.52 -8.76
C GLU A 7 4.75 -5.38 -9.77
N PRO A 8 4.96 -5.55 -11.11
CA PRO A 8 3.85 -5.42 -12.05
C PRO A 8 2.74 -6.44 -11.80
N TYR A 9 3.10 -7.66 -11.39
CA TYR A 9 2.12 -8.69 -11.04
C TYR A 9 1.31 -8.29 -9.79
N LEU A 10 1.97 -7.85 -8.71
CA LEU A 10 1.29 -7.47 -7.48
C LEU A 10 0.45 -6.20 -7.64
N LEU A 11 0.88 -5.25 -8.49
CA LEU A 11 0.06 -4.10 -8.87
C LEU A 11 -1.18 -4.54 -9.66
N GLN A 12 -1.01 -5.38 -10.68
CA GLN A 12 -2.11 -5.85 -11.53
C GLN A 12 -3.14 -6.67 -10.73
N GLN A 13 -2.68 -7.48 -9.78
CA GLN A 13 -3.55 -8.25 -8.90
C GLN A 13 -4.20 -7.41 -7.79
N GLY A 14 -3.82 -6.14 -7.63
CA GLY A 14 -4.36 -5.24 -6.60
C GLY A 14 -3.88 -5.56 -5.18
N PHE A 15 -2.72 -6.22 -5.04
CA PHE A 15 -2.10 -6.51 -3.75
C PHE A 15 -1.30 -5.32 -3.23
N ILE A 16 -0.72 -4.51 -4.11
CA ILE A 16 0.06 -3.31 -3.76
C ILE A 16 -0.42 -2.13 -4.59
N GLN A 17 -0.44 -0.95 -3.99
CA GLN A 17 -0.70 0.33 -4.66
C GLN A 17 0.50 1.27 -4.56
N ARG A 18 0.66 2.12 -5.58
CA ARG A 18 1.67 3.20 -5.58
C ARG A 18 1.08 4.43 -4.89
N THR A 19 1.84 4.99 -3.96
CA THR A 19 1.52 6.23 -3.26
C THR A 19 2.69 7.21 -3.40
N PRO A 20 2.49 8.52 -3.20
CA PRO A 20 3.58 9.50 -3.22
C PRO A 20 4.69 9.21 -2.20
N ARG A 21 4.38 8.45 -1.15
CA ARG A 21 5.32 8.07 -0.07
C ARG A 21 5.95 6.70 -0.28
N GLY A 22 5.63 6.00 -1.37
CA GLY A 22 6.15 4.67 -1.68
C GLY A 22 5.07 3.64 -1.98
N ARG A 23 5.38 2.37 -1.79
CA ARG A 23 4.48 1.24 -2.05
C ARG A 23 3.69 0.91 -0.77
N MET A 24 2.39 0.68 -0.93
CA MET A 24 1.51 0.34 0.18
C MET A 24 0.76 -0.95 -0.14
N ALA A 25 0.76 -1.90 0.80
CA ALA A 25 -0.02 -3.13 0.68
C ALA A 25 -1.52 -2.81 0.83
N CYS A 26 -2.34 -3.39 -0.05
CA CYS A 26 -3.80 -3.26 0.00
C CYS A 26 -4.39 -4.26 1.00
N ALA A 27 -5.64 -4.02 1.43
CA ALA A 27 -6.39 -4.96 2.28
C ALA A 27 -6.41 -6.39 1.72
N LYS A 28 -6.46 -6.54 0.39
CA LYS A 28 -6.39 -7.83 -0.31
C LYS A 28 -5.09 -8.60 0.00
N ALA A 29 -3.97 -7.91 0.13
CA ALA A 29 -2.69 -8.54 0.47
C ALA A 29 -2.67 -9.03 1.91
N TYR A 30 -3.18 -8.22 2.86
CA TYR A 30 -3.32 -8.64 4.25
C TYR A 30 -4.23 -9.86 4.38
N ALA A 31 -5.39 -9.85 3.72
CA ALA A 31 -6.31 -10.99 3.71
C ALA A 31 -5.67 -12.26 3.11
N HIS A 32 -4.94 -12.13 2.01
CA HIS A 32 -4.25 -13.27 1.38
C HIS A 32 -3.12 -13.85 2.25
N LEU A 33 -2.50 -13.01 3.07
CA LEU A 33 -1.45 -13.42 4.01
C LEU A 33 -2.00 -13.86 5.38
N GLY A 34 -3.32 -13.78 5.60
CA GLY A 34 -3.94 -14.05 6.90
C GLY A 34 -3.53 -13.06 7.99
N LEU A 35 -3.11 -11.86 7.61
CA LEU A 35 -2.66 -10.81 8.52
C LEU A 35 -3.78 -9.83 8.83
N VAL A 36 -3.73 -9.23 10.02
CA VAL A 36 -4.61 -8.12 10.39
C VAL A 36 -4.13 -6.86 9.69
N GLU A 37 -5.02 -6.19 8.95
CA GLU A 37 -4.73 -4.92 8.32
C GLU A 37 -4.35 -3.87 9.40
N PRO A 38 -3.25 -3.13 9.24
CA PRO A 38 -2.89 -2.08 10.18
C PRO A 38 -3.98 -1.00 10.18
N PRO A 39 -4.20 -0.31 11.32
CA PRO A 39 -5.12 0.81 11.35
C PRO A 39 -4.70 1.82 10.28
N LYS A 40 -5.66 2.27 9.47
CA LYS A 40 -5.42 3.25 8.41
C LYS A 40 -4.77 4.48 9.04
N VAL A 41 -3.46 4.60 8.88
CA VAL A 41 -2.73 5.78 9.32
C VAL A 41 -3.30 6.93 8.51
N PRO A 42 -3.84 8.00 9.13
CA PRO A 42 -4.33 9.14 8.37
C PRO A 42 -3.22 9.58 7.44
N GLN A 43 -3.52 9.57 6.15
CA GLN A 43 -2.60 10.00 5.11
C GLN A 43 -2.22 11.43 5.49
N ALA A 44 -0.92 11.67 5.70
CA ALA A 44 -0.41 12.98 6.13
C ALA A 44 -0.56 13.99 4.98
N GLY A 45 -1.80 14.37 4.68
CA GLY A 45 -2.20 15.53 3.91
C GLY A 45 -2.67 16.66 4.83
N ASP A 46 -3.15 16.33 6.03
CA ASP A 46 -3.84 17.32 6.88
C ASP A 46 -2.96 17.89 8.01
N LEU A 47 -1.70 17.45 8.14
CA LEU A 47 -0.83 17.91 9.24
C LEU A 47 -0.42 19.39 9.11
N PHE A 48 -0.45 19.92 7.89
CA PHE A 48 -0.07 21.31 7.59
C PHE A 48 -1.23 22.16 7.08
N ASP A 49 -2.47 21.66 7.07
CA ASP A 49 -3.64 22.40 6.57
C ASP A 49 -4.36 23.20 7.67
N GLY A 50 -3.64 23.53 8.74
CA GLY A 50 -4.14 24.27 9.89
C GLY A 50 -3.40 25.58 10.11
N LYS A 51 -3.90 26.64 9.48
CA LYS A 51 -3.57 28.08 9.67
C LYS A 51 -2.16 28.56 9.34
#